data_AF-A0A8J9TQY4-F1
#
_entry.id   AF-A0A8J9TQY4-F1
#
_cell.length_a   1.000
_cell.length_b   1.000
_cell.length_c   1.000
_cell.angle_alpha   90.00
_cell.angle_beta   90.00
_cell.angle_gamma   90.00
#
_symmetry.space_group_name_H-M   'P 1'
#
loop_
_entity.id
_entity.type
_entity.pdbx_description
1 polymer ?
#
loop_
_entity_poly.entity_id
_entity_poly.type
_entity_poly.pdbx_seq_one_letter_code
_entity_poly.pdbx_strand_id
1 'polypeptide(L)'
;MKLQLASLALWASSALAFAPNSLPSRNNRAVGYVPSSISSLHAAALEPPPLSPLTQWGDRIENIRALQAELKARELPPFAPELSAVKDCGLAREDTEGQLAYVRDNAMRIKTMMQEHGAVVFRDFDLMKTQEGFQAFYAAIGMKACLDPLHSVSARPTVDGQKNSPVYEAVNKESRKNFFH
;
A
#
# COMPACT_ATOMS: atom_id res chain seq x y z
N MET A 1 47.96 -1.82 -32.73
CA MET A 1 47.14 -2.99 -33.10
C MET A 1 47.33 -4.08 -32.06
N LYS A 2 46.31 -4.33 -31.24
CA LYS A 2 45.84 -5.65 -30.76
C LYS A 2 44.69 -5.38 -29.77
N LEU A 3 43.48 -5.58 -30.28
CA LEU A 3 42.22 -5.59 -29.53
C LEU A 3 42.20 -6.80 -28.59
N GLN A 4 41.71 -6.61 -27.37
CA GLN A 4 41.06 -7.69 -26.61
C GLN A 4 39.71 -7.18 -26.12
N LEU A 5 38.66 -7.68 -26.77
CA LEU A 5 37.27 -7.59 -26.35
C LEU A 5 37.05 -8.59 -25.21
N ALA A 6 36.64 -8.10 -24.04
CA ALA A 6 36.11 -8.94 -22.97
C ALA A 6 34.60 -8.69 -22.89
N SER A 7 33.84 -9.63 -23.46
CA SER A 7 32.38 -9.69 -23.39
C SER A 7 31.96 -10.17 -22.00
N LEU A 8 31.37 -9.29 -21.18
CA LEU A 8 30.65 -9.67 -19.97
C LEU A 8 29.16 -9.71 -20.28
N ALA A 9 28.63 -10.93 -20.26
CA ALA A 9 27.24 -11.25 -20.55
C ALA A 9 26.31 -10.64 -19.50
N LEU A 10 25.39 -9.79 -19.97
CA LEU A 10 24.25 -9.28 -19.23
C LEU A 10 23.30 -10.45 -18.91
N TRP A 11 23.18 -10.83 -17.64
CA TRP A 11 22.08 -11.68 -17.19
C TRP A 11 20.89 -10.79 -16.85
N ALA A 12 20.09 -10.49 -17.88
CA ALA A 12 18.78 -9.86 -17.71
C ALA A 12 17.78 -10.94 -17.30
N SER A 13 17.53 -11.07 -15.99
CA SER A 13 16.36 -11.79 -15.48
C SER A 13 15.11 -10.93 -15.66
N SER A 14 14.61 -10.83 -16.89
CA SER A 14 13.30 -10.26 -17.16
C SER A 14 12.23 -11.28 -16.76
N ALA A 15 11.68 -11.13 -15.56
CA ALA A 15 10.44 -11.78 -15.18
C ALA A 15 9.31 -11.24 -16.07
N LEU A 16 8.83 -12.10 -16.98
CA LEU A 16 7.66 -11.85 -17.82
C LEU A 16 6.41 -11.81 -16.92
N ALA A 17 6.06 -10.63 -16.43
CA ALA A 17 4.76 -10.38 -15.77
C ALA A 17 3.73 -9.72 -16.71
N PHE A 18 4.01 -9.66 -18.02
CA PHE A 18 3.09 -9.12 -19.01
C PHE A 18 3.04 -10.04 -20.23
N ALA A 19 2.05 -10.93 -20.25
CA ALA A 19 1.63 -11.59 -21.47
C ALA A 19 0.51 -10.76 -22.12
N PRO A 20 0.61 -10.37 -23.42
CA PRO A 20 -0.51 -9.80 -24.14
C PRO A 20 -1.51 -10.91 -24.50
N ASN A 21 -2.78 -10.72 -24.18
CA ASN A 21 -3.84 -11.63 -24.62
C ASN A 21 -3.97 -11.58 -26.15
N SER A 22 -3.58 -12.64 -26.83
CA SER A 22 -3.93 -12.89 -28.23
C SER A 22 -5.40 -13.27 -28.33
N LEU A 23 -6.21 -12.44 -28.99
CA LEU A 23 -7.58 -12.73 -29.39
C LEU A 23 -7.60 -13.75 -30.55
N PRO A 24 -8.49 -14.75 -30.54
CA PRO A 24 -9.03 -15.29 -31.77
C PRO A 24 -10.35 -14.58 -32.12
N SER A 25 -10.36 -13.99 -33.30
CA SER A 25 -11.55 -13.53 -34.02
C SER A 25 -12.44 -14.74 -34.35
N ARG A 26 -13.72 -14.71 -33.94
CA ARG A 26 -14.79 -15.45 -34.61
C ARG A 26 -16.16 -14.82 -34.35
N ASN A 27 -16.75 -14.31 -35.43
CA ASN A 27 -18.13 -13.91 -35.55
C ASN A 27 -19.09 -15.01 -35.08
N ASN A 28 -20.06 -14.65 -34.22
CA ASN A 28 -21.43 -15.14 -34.34
C ASN A 28 -22.40 -14.22 -33.59
N ARG A 29 -23.44 -13.78 -34.32
CA ARG A 29 -24.61 -13.07 -33.80
C ARG A 29 -25.36 -13.95 -32.80
N ALA A 30 -25.62 -13.42 -31.61
CA ALA A 30 -26.73 -13.85 -30.75
C ALA A 30 -27.20 -12.65 -29.93
N VAL A 31 -28.51 -12.39 -30.00
CA VAL A 31 -29.24 -11.40 -29.22
C VAL A 31 -29.28 -11.89 -27.77
N GLY A 32 -28.77 -11.10 -26.82
CA GLY A 32 -28.78 -11.47 -25.42
C GLY A 32 -28.30 -10.35 -24.51
N TYR A 33 -29.24 -9.77 -23.77
CA TYR A 33 -29.12 -9.15 -22.45
C TYR A 33 -27.73 -8.59 -22.07
N VAL A 34 -27.57 -7.27 -22.04
CA VAL A 34 -26.38 -6.60 -21.48
C VAL A 34 -26.38 -6.79 -19.97
N PRO A 35 -25.46 -7.56 -19.37
CA PRO A 35 -25.26 -7.50 -17.93
C PRO A 35 -24.45 -6.24 -17.65
N SER A 36 -25.02 -5.31 -16.88
CA SER A 36 -24.29 -4.20 -16.27
C SER A 36 -23.00 -4.73 -15.63
N SER A 37 -21.86 -4.38 -16.22
CA SER A 37 -20.51 -4.73 -15.78
C SER A 37 -20.06 -3.97 -14.51
N ILE A 38 -21.01 -3.66 -13.63
CA ILE A 38 -20.79 -2.97 -12.34
C ILE A 38 -20.64 -3.99 -11.18
N SER A 39 -20.99 -5.26 -11.40
CA SER A 39 -21.03 -6.28 -10.34
C SER A 39 -19.68 -6.95 -10.02
N SER A 40 -18.61 -6.71 -10.77
CA SER A 40 -17.30 -7.36 -10.54
C SER A 40 -16.47 -6.75 -9.41
N LEU A 41 -16.83 -5.57 -8.88
CA LEU A 41 -16.14 -4.95 -7.74
C LEU A 41 -16.70 -5.37 -6.37
N HIS A 42 -17.91 -5.94 -6.31
CA HIS A 42 -18.51 -6.41 -5.05
C HIS A 42 -18.21 -7.89 -4.74
N ALA A 43 -17.75 -8.68 -5.71
CA ALA A 43 -17.54 -10.12 -5.53
C ALA A 43 -16.21 -10.48 -4.83
N ALA A 44 -15.30 -9.54 -4.64
CA ALA A 44 -14.06 -9.76 -3.87
C ALA A 44 -14.26 -9.66 -2.33
N ALA A 45 -15.50 -9.52 -1.86
CA ALA A 45 -15.85 -9.28 -0.46
C ALA A 45 -16.17 -10.56 0.36
N LEU A 46 -15.92 -11.77 -0.17
CA LEU A 46 -16.32 -13.02 0.51
C LEU A 46 -15.20 -13.79 1.20
N GLU A 47 -13.92 -13.51 0.92
CA GLU A 47 -12.83 -14.11 1.69
C GLU A 47 -12.32 -13.14 2.77
N PRO A 48 -12.16 -13.60 4.02
CA PRO A 48 -11.60 -12.77 5.07
C PRO A 48 -10.18 -12.32 4.67
N PRO A 49 -9.77 -11.09 5.01
CA PRO A 49 -8.42 -10.63 4.68
C PRO A 49 -7.38 -11.59 5.25
N PRO A 50 -6.28 -11.84 4.51
CA PRO A 50 -5.26 -12.77 4.96
C PRO A 50 -4.61 -12.28 6.25
N LEU A 51 -4.00 -13.19 7.01
CA LEU A 51 -3.11 -12.80 8.09
C LEU A 51 -1.96 -11.94 7.54
N SER A 52 -1.52 -10.97 8.32
CA SER A 52 -0.31 -10.21 8.01
C SER A 52 0.89 -11.14 7.78
N PRO A 53 1.76 -10.82 6.81
CA PRO A 53 2.94 -11.61 6.54
C PRO A 53 3.85 -11.67 7.77
N LEU A 54 4.52 -12.80 7.96
CA LEU A 54 5.49 -12.95 9.04
C LEU A 54 6.66 -11.97 8.87
N THR A 55 7.12 -11.42 9.99
CA THR A 55 8.32 -10.56 10.04
C THR A 55 9.50 -11.31 9.43
N GLN A 56 10.09 -10.72 8.39
CA GLN A 56 11.34 -11.20 7.81
C GLN A 56 12.50 -10.46 8.48
N TRP A 57 13.34 -11.19 9.19
CA TRP A 57 14.56 -10.65 9.76
C TRP A 57 15.64 -10.59 8.67
N GLY A 58 16.34 -9.47 8.58
CA GLY A 58 17.50 -9.33 7.71
C GLY A 58 18.73 -10.07 8.25
N ASP A 59 19.83 -9.95 7.53
CA ASP A 59 21.10 -10.55 7.93
C ASP A 59 21.60 -10.01 9.27
N ARG A 60 22.36 -10.84 9.98
CA ARG A 60 23.01 -10.45 11.23
C ARG A 60 24.01 -9.33 10.97
N ILE A 61 23.89 -8.23 11.72
CA ILE A 61 24.84 -7.13 11.68
C ILE A 61 25.98 -7.43 12.66
N GLU A 62 27.17 -7.79 12.14
CA GLU A 62 28.33 -8.13 12.99
C GLU A 62 28.92 -6.92 13.72
N ASN A 63 28.89 -5.74 13.11
CA ASN A 63 29.39 -4.51 13.72
C ASN A 63 28.43 -3.33 13.49
N ILE A 64 27.53 -3.14 14.46
CA ILE A 64 26.50 -2.10 14.43
C ILE A 64 27.12 -0.70 14.37
N ARG A 65 28.25 -0.47 15.06
CA ARG A 65 28.89 0.86 15.10
C ARG A 65 29.48 1.25 13.74
N ALA A 66 30.11 0.30 13.05
CA ALA A 66 30.63 0.51 11.71
C ALA A 66 29.51 0.82 10.71
N LEU A 67 28.43 0.02 10.73
CA LEU A 67 27.27 0.24 9.86
C LEU A 67 26.60 1.59 10.12
N GLN A 68 26.44 2.00 11.39
CA GLN A 68 25.89 3.32 11.72
C GLN A 68 26.78 4.46 11.24
N ALA A 69 28.11 4.33 11.33
CA ALA A 69 29.03 5.33 10.82
C ALA A 69 28.95 5.44 9.29
N GLU A 70 28.84 4.31 8.58
CA GLU A 70 28.63 4.27 7.13
C GLU A 70 27.31 4.93 6.73
N LEU A 71 26.20 4.57 7.39
CA LEU A 71 24.88 5.14 7.09
C LEU A 71 24.81 6.64 7.37
N LYS A 72 25.51 7.14 8.39
CA LYS A 72 25.61 8.58 8.69
C LYS A 72 26.49 9.32 7.68
N ALA A 73 27.49 8.67 7.11
CA ALA A 73 28.34 9.25 6.08
C ALA A 73 27.67 9.26 4.70
N ARG A 74 26.65 8.43 4.49
CA ARG A 74 25.84 8.38 3.28
C ARG A 74 24.78 9.49 3.31
N GLU A 75 24.56 10.13 2.18
CA GLU A 75 23.36 10.97 1.99
C GLU A 75 22.16 10.05 1.77
N LEU A 76 21.31 9.95 2.79
CA LEU A 76 20.07 9.19 2.74
C LEU A 76 18.90 10.13 2.40
N PRO A 77 17.85 9.63 1.71
CA PRO A 77 16.62 10.38 1.52
C PRO A 77 16.02 10.84 2.87
N PRO A 78 15.33 11.99 2.91
CA PRO A 78 14.68 12.46 4.12
C PRO A 78 13.63 11.45 4.57
N PHE A 79 13.57 11.18 5.88
CA PHE A 79 12.55 10.30 6.44
C PHE A 79 11.17 10.97 6.38
N ALA A 80 10.16 10.20 5.97
CA ALA A 80 8.75 10.55 6.08
C ALA A 80 8.36 11.93 5.52
N PRO A 81 8.53 12.19 4.21
CA PRO A 81 8.11 13.44 3.60
C PRO A 81 6.60 13.69 3.79
N GLU A 82 6.26 14.97 3.83
CA GLU A 82 4.89 15.43 3.90
C GLU A 82 4.25 15.45 2.51
N LEU A 83 2.98 15.04 2.42
CA LEU A 83 2.12 15.21 1.26
C LEU A 83 0.83 15.90 1.73
N SER A 84 0.67 17.18 1.36
CA SER A 84 -0.48 18.01 1.70
C SER A 84 -1.48 18.08 0.55
N ALA A 85 -2.77 17.80 0.83
CA ALA A 85 -3.84 17.95 -0.14
C ALA A 85 -3.93 19.39 -0.69
N VAL A 86 -3.67 20.39 0.16
CA VAL A 86 -3.78 21.81 -0.20
C VAL A 86 -2.52 22.29 -0.92
N LYS A 87 -1.35 22.08 -0.32
CA LYS A 87 -0.09 22.67 -0.83
C LYS A 87 0.46 21.93 -2.04
N ASP A 88 0.38 20.60 -2.03
CA ASP A 88 1.02 19.77 -3.05
C ASP A 88 0.03 19.33 -4.13
N CYS A 89 -1.24 19.06 -3.76
CA CYS A 89 -2.25 18.58 -4.71
C CYS A 89 -3.15 19.70 -5.26
N GLY A 90 -3.16 20.89 -4.64
CA GLY A 90 -4.03 22.00 -5.05
C GLY A 90 -5.52 21.77 -4.77
N LEU A 91 -5.85 20.85 -3.87
CA LEU A 91 -7.23 20.49 -3.51
C LEU A 91 -7.68 21.27 -2.26
N ALA A 92 -8.99 21.49 -2.15
CA ALA A 92 -9.57 21.97 -0.90
C ALA A 92 -9.53 20.87 0.17
N ARG A 93 -9.49 21.26 1.45
CA ARG A 93 -9.41 20.30 2.57
C ARG A 93 -10.67 19.44 2.65
N GLU A 94 -11.80 20.06 2.34
CA GLU A 94 -13.14 19.49 2.37
C GLU A 94 -13.50 18.68 1.11
N ASP A 95 -12.68 18.74 0.05
CA ASP A 95 -12.93 18.01 -1.20
C ASP A 95 -12.49 16.54 -1.09
N THR A 96 -13.27 15.75 -0.36
CA THR A 96 -12.98 14.34 -0.10
C THR A 96 -13.04 13.48 -1.36
N GLU A 97 -13.93 13.80 -2.31
CA GLU A 97 -14.05 13.11 -3.60
C GLU A 97 -12.82 13.37 -4.48
N GLY A 98 -12.38 14.63 -4.61
CA GLY A 98 -11.17 14.99 -5.34
C GLY A 98 -9.91 14.40 -4.69
N GLN A 99 -9.84 14.37 -3.36
CA GLN A 99 -8.76 13.69 -2.63
C GLN A 99 -8.70 12.20 -2.93
N LEU A 100 -9.85 11.51 -2.96
CA LEU A 100 -9.90 10.08 -3.27
C LEU A 100 -9.47 9.80 -4.71
N ALA A 101 -9.91 10.62 -5.67
CA ALA A 101 -9.48 10.54 -7.06
C ALA A 101 -7.97 10.75 -7.19
N TYR A 102 -7.42 11.79 -6.53
CA TYR A 102 -5.99 12.05 -6.52
C TYR A 102 -5.18 10.87 -5.99
N VAL A 103 -5.60 10.25 -4.88
CA VAL A 103 -4.91 9.10 -4.29
C VAL A 103 -4.94 7.91 -5.25
N ARG A 104 -6.07 7.67 -5.93
CA ARG A 104 -6.19 6.61 -6.94
C ARG A 104 -5.23 6.84 -8.11
N ASP A 105 -5.21 8.05 -8.65
CA ASP A 105 -4.42 8.39 -9.83
C ASP A 105 -2.91 8.44 -9.52
N ASN A 106 -2.54 8.78 -8.28
CA ASN A 106 -1.16 8.89 -7.81
C ASN A 106 -0.71 7.71 -6.94
N ALA A 107 -1.47 6.61 -6.88
CA ALA A 107 -1.20 5.49 -5.99
C ALA A 107 0.22 4.94 -6.14
N MET A 108 0.72 4.83 -7.38
CA MET A 108 2.08 4.33 -7.64
C MET A 108 3.14 5.27 -7.07
N ARG A 109 3.01 6.58 -7.33
CA ARG A 109 3.93 7.60 -6.80
C ARG A 109 3.98 7.57 -5.28
N ILE A 110 2.81 7.50 -4.64
CA ILE A 110 2.71 7.43 -3.18
C ILE A 110 3.41 6.18 -2.64
N LYS A 111 3.22 5.01 -3.28
CA LYS A 111 3.89 3.76 -2.88
C LYS A 111 5.41 3.85 -3.04
N THR A 112 5.89 4.47 -4.12
CA THR A 112 7.32 4.73 -4.32
C THR A 112 7.87 5.63 -3.21
N MET A 113 7.16 6.71 -2.87
CA MET A 113 7.56 7.58 -1.75
C MET A 113 7.64 6.81 -0.42
N MET A 114 6.68 5.91 -0.14
CA MET A 114 6.71 5.08 1.06
C MET A 114 7.92 4.12 1.08
N GLN A 115 8.31 3.56 -0.07
CA GLN A 115 9.46 2.67 -0.17
C GLN A 115 10.80 3.41 -0.01
N GLU A 116 10.94 4.57 -0.64
CA GLU A 116 12.18 5.36 -0.63
C GLU A 116 12.41 6.07 0.71
N HIS A 117 11.35 6.55 1.35
CA HIS A 117 11.43 7.38 2.54
C HIS A 117 10.96 6.69 3.83
N GLY A 118 10.56 5.43 3.74
CA GLY A 118 10.07 4.59 4.83
C GLY A 118 8.63 4.87 5.27
N ALA A 119 8.15 6.10 5.10
CA ALA A 119 6.76 6.49 5.38
C ALA A 119 6.40 7.74 4.56
N VAL A 120 5.11 8.10 4.55
CA VAL A 120 4.61 9.37 4.00
C VAL A 120 3.63 9.97 5.00
N VAL A 121 3.78 11.24 5.33
CA VAL A 121 2.88 11.96 6.23
C VAL A 121 1.83 12.70 5.41
N PHE A 122 0.61 12.20 5.42
CA PHE A 122 -0.50 12.90 4.77
C PHE A 122 -1.01 14.05 5.63
N ARG A 123 -1.09 15.26 5.06
CA ARG A 123 -1.68 16.45 5.68
C ARG A 123 -2.85 16.97 4.87
N ASP A 124 -3.81 17.58 5.57
CA ASP A 124 -4.96 18.24 4.96
C ASP A 124 -5.91 17.34 4.16
N PHE A 125 -5.77 16.02 4.29
CA PHE A 125 -6.69 15.03 3.73
C PHE A 125 -7.84 14.76 4.71
N ASP A 126 -8.96 15.49 4.60
CA ASP A 126 -10.15 15.23 5.42
C ASP A 126 -10.85 13.92 5.04
N LEU A 127 -10.57 13.38 3.84
CA LEU A 127 -10.99 12.04 3.41
C LEU A 127 -10.73 10.99 4.52
N MET A 128 -9.56 11.01 5.13
CA MET A 128 -9.15 9.99 6.11
C MET A 128 -9.63 10.25 7.54
N LYS A 129 -10.39 11.33 7.79
CA LYS A 129 -10.92 11.63 9.13
C LYS A 129 -12.15 10.79 9.50
N THR A 130 -12.80 10.20 8.51
CA THR A 130 -13.95 9.31 8.70
C THR A 130 -13.55 7.86 8.49
N GLN A 131 -14.27 6.93 9.12
CA GLN A 131 -14.08 5.50 8.93
C GLN A 131 -14.19 5.09 7.45
N GLU A 132 -15.25 5.53 6.79
CA GLU A 132 -15.54 5.19 5.39
C GLU A 132 -14.45 5.73 4.46
N GLY A 133 -14.06 7.00 4.65
CA GLY A 133 -13.03 7.61 3.82
C GLY A 133 -11.63 7.05 4.09
N PHE A 134 -11.32 6.61 5.32
CA PHE A 134 -10.10 5.88 5.61
C PHE A 134 -10.04 4.52 4.88
N GLN A 135 -11.15 3.75 4.89
CA GLN A 135 -11.23 2.50 4.13
C GLN A 135 -11.11 2.74 2.62
N ALA A 136 -11.80 3.76 2.10
CA ALA A 136 -11.73 4.16 0.70
C ALA A 136 -10.31 4.57 0.27
N PHE A 137 -9.56 5.26 1.13
CA PHE A 137 -8.16 5.60 0.91
C PHE A 137 -7.28 4.36 0.73
N TYR A 138 -7.39 3.36 1.62
CA TYR A 138 -6.63 2.11 1.51
C TYR A 138 -7.00 1.29 0.28
N ALA A 139 -8.27 1.34 -0.14
CA ALA A 139 -8.70 0.75 -1.39
C ALA A 139 -8.10 1.49 -2.60
N ALA A 140 -8.07 2.82 -2.58
CA ALA A 140 -7.55 3.65 -3.67
C ALA A 140 -6.04 3.53 -3.87
N ILE A 141 -5.25 3.42 -2.79
CA ILE A 141 -3.79 3.20 -2.89
C ILE A 141 -3.45 1.78 -3.42
N GLY A 142 -4.43 0.87 -3.39
CA GLY A 142 -4.32 -0.50 -3.90
C GLY A 142 -3.40 -1.39 -3.06
N MET A 143 -3.32 -1.13 -1.75
CA MET A 143 -2.60 -2.00 -0.82
C MET A 143 -3.52 -3.12 -0.34
N LYS A 144 -3.00 -4.34 -0.28
CA LYS A 144 -3.76 -5.47 0.25
C LYS A 144 -3.85 -5.34 1.76
N ALA A 145 -5.05 -5.11 2.26
CA ALA A 145 -5.32 -5.13 3.68
C ALA A 145 -5.10 -6.55 4.24
N CYS A 146 -4.54 -6.64 5.44
CA CYS A 146 -4.31 -7.89 6.13
C CYS A 146 -4.73 -7.76 7.59
N LEU A 147 -4.99 -8.88 8.25
CA LEU A 147 -5.31 -8.91 9.67
C LEU A 147 -4.05 -8.64 10.49
N ASP A 148 -4.15 -7.68 11.41
CA ASP A 148 -3.12 -7.40 12.41
C ASP A 148 -2.80 -8.68 13.20
N PRO A 149 -1.53 -8.96 13.56
CA PRO A 149 -1.19 -10.10 14.41
C PRO A 149 -1.99 -10.15 15.73
N LEU A 150 -2.40 -8.98 16.26
CA LEU A 150 -3.27 -8.84 17.43
C LEU A 150 -4.71 -9.33 17.20
N HIS A 151 -5.10 -9.63 15.96
CA HIS A 151 -6.38 -10.27 15.64
C HIS A 151 -6.56 -11.59 16.38
N SER A 152 -5.48 -12.38 16.53
CA SER A 152 -5.49 -13.68 17.22
C SER A 152 -5.87 -13.60 18.70
N VAL A 153 -5.59 -12.48 19.36
CA VAL A 153 -5.88 -12.27 20.78
C VAL A 153 -7.27 -11.65 21.03
N SER A 154 -8.05 -11.34 19.98
CA SER A 154 -9.43 -10.81 20.06
C SER A 154 -9.65 -9.65 21.04
N ALA A 155 -8.57 -8.95 21.40
CA ALA A 155 -8.59 -8.00 22.51
C ALA A 155 -9.18 -6.63 22.11
N ARG A 156 -9.59 -6.42 20.85
CA ARG A 156 -9.95 -5.11 20.30
C ARG A 156 -11.11 -5.18 19.31
N PRO A 157 -12.09 -4.27 19.42
CA PRO A 157 -13.10 -4.08 18.38
C PRO A 157 -12.43 -3.49 17.12
N THR A 158 -12.90 -3.93 15.97
CA THR A 158 -12.54 -3.38 14.68
C THR A 158 -13.37 -2.13 14.37
N VAL A 159 -12.92 -1.33 13.42
CA VAL A 159 -13.58 -0.08 12.99
C VAL A 159 -15.05 -0.29 12.59
N ASP A 160 -15.38 -1.44 12.01
CA ASP A 160 -16.73 -1.80 11.59
C ASP A 160 -17.49 -2.69 12.59
N GLY A 161 -16.90 -2.97 13.76
CA GLY A 161 -17.46 -3.88 14.76
C GLY A 161 -17.53 -5.35 14.31
N GLN A 162 -17.00 -5.71 13.13
CA GLN A 162 -17.01 -7.07 12.61
C GLN A 162 -15.74 -7.86 12.98
N LYS A 163 -15.93 -9.09 13.43
CA LYS A 163 -14.83 -10.05 13.59
C LYS A 163 -14.21 -10.28 12.20
N ASN A 164 -12.91 -10.00 12.05
CA ASN A 164 -12.07 -10.12 10.82
C ASN A 164 -11.98 -8.88 9.93
N SER A 165 -12.27 -7.69 10.45
CA SER A 165 -11.98 -6.47 9.71
C SER A 165 -10.50 -6.05 9.83
N PRO A 166 -9.89 -5.55 8.75
CA PRO A 166 -8.47 -5.20 8.74
C PRO A 166 -8.16 -3.86 9.42
N VAL A 167 -9.17 -3.04 9.76
CA VAL A 167 -8.97 -1.74 10.38
C VAL A 167 -9.45 -1.75 11.84
N TYR A 168 -8.62 -1.24 12.76
CA TYR A 168 -8.94 -1.16 14.19
C TYR A 168 -9.25 0.27 14.65
N GLU A 169 -10.27 0.42 15.49
CA GLU A 169 -10.89 1.73 15.78
C GLU A 169 -9.99 2.69 16.57
N ALA A 170 -9.10 2.20 17.44
CA ALA A 170 -8.01 2.98 18.01
C ALA A 170 -7.10 2.11 18.90
N VAL A 171 -5.80 2.41 18.89
CA VAL A 171 -4.81 1.84 19.80
C VAL A 171 -4.81 2.56 21.16
N ASN A 172 -5.30 3.81 21.23
CA ASN A 172 -5.28 4.65 22.42
C ASN A 172 -6.64 4.63 23.16
N LYS A 173 -6.92 3.53 23.87
CA LYS A 173 -8.02 3.52 24.86
C LYS A 173 -7.52 4.15 26.15
N GLU A 174 -8.16 5.22 26.62
CA GLU A 174 -7.86 5.88 27.91
C GLU A 174 -7.80 4.87 29.07
N SER A 175 -8.68 3.86 29.03
CA SER A 175 -8.78 2.80 30.05
C SER A 175 -7.60 1.82 30.08
N ARG A 176 -6.66 1.89 29.13
CA ARG A 176 -5.48 1.00 29.07
C ARG A 176 -4.15 1.71 29.35
N LYS A 177 -4.17 2.97 29.82
CA LYS A 177 -2.97 3.73 30.20
C LYS A 177 -2.18 3.14 31.38
N ASN A 178 -2.80 2.25 32.17
CA ASN A 178 -2.22 1.68 33.40
C ASN A 178 -1.51 0.33 33.21
N PHE A 179 -1.22 -0.10 31.98
CA PHE A 179 -0.58 -1.41 31.73
C PHE A 179 0.95 -1.44 31.92
N PHE A 180 1.54 -0.40 32.51
CA PHE A 180 2.93 -0.40 32.96
C PHE A 180 2.94 -0.72 34.46
N HIS A 181 3.14 -1.99 34.80
CA HIS A 181 3.52 -2.46 36.14
C HIS A 181 4.99 -2.88 36.13
#